data_AF-A0A2V8CB87-F1
#
_entry.id   AF-A0A2V8CB87-F1
#
_cell.length_a   1.000
_cell.length_b   1.000
_cell.length_c   1.000
_cell.angle_alpha   90.00
_cell.angle_beta   90.00
_cell.angle_gamma   90.00
#
_symmetry.space_group_name_H-M   'P 1'
#
loop_
_entity.id
_entity.type
_entity.pdbx_description
1 polymer ?
#
loop_
_entity_poly.entity_id
_entity_poly.type
_entity_poly.pdbx_seq_one_letter_code
_entity_poly.pdbx_strand_id
1 'polypeptide(L)'
;MFVIWFRMYPGDAESKWPRELLTDRRVEHRWDEPKTAGRWFMTNLNALRPSRGGDGVFPQRVDALWDSYLLFDRNAAWNETPNGLLSWGFPVMRTRAQLLKDFQFAIGAARGPQHNP
;
A
#
# COMPACT_ATOMS: atom_id res chain seq x y z
N MET A 1 9.40 3.54 2.26
CA MET A 1 8.18 3.30 1.48
C MET A 1 8.51 2.22 0.47
N PHE A 2 7.75 1.14 0.42
CA PHE A 2 7.98 0.09 -0.58
C PHE A 2 7.03 0.28 -1.75
N VAL A 3 7.55 0.06 -2.96
CA VAL A 3 6.73 0.04 -4.17
C VAL A 3 7.02 -1.27 -4.88
N ILE A 4 5.99 -2.10 -4.95
CA ILE A 4 6.07 -3.45 -5.51
C ILE A 4 5.55 -3.40 -6.94
N TRP A 5 6.40 -3.84 -7.87
CA TRP A 5 6.13 -3.87 -9.30
C TRP A 5 6.06 -5.30 -9.79
N PHE A 6 5.18 -5.54 -10.75
CA PHE A 6 4.97 -6.85 -11.35
C PHE A 6 4.26 -6.69 -12.69
N ARG A 7 4.20 -7.77 -13.46
CA ARG A 7 3.64 -7.77 -14.81
C ARG A 7 2.13 -7.65 -14.77
N MET A 8 1.59 -6.54 -15.25
CA MET A 8 0.15 -6.35 -15.40
C MET A 8 -0.31 -6.49 -16.84
N TYR A 9 0.57 -6.18 -17.79
CA TYR A 9 0.28 -6.25 -19.22
C TYR A 9 1.25 -7.19 -19.96
N PRO A 10 0.80 -7.79 -21.08
CA PRO A 10 1.68 -8.54 -21.96
C PRO A 10 2.89 -7.69 -22.37
N GLY A 11 4.09 -8.24 -22.18
CA GLY A 11 5.34 -7.58 -22.54
C GLY A 11 6.04 -6.83 -21.40
N ASP A 12 5.38 -6.61 -20.26
CA ASP A 12 6.02 -6.15 -19.02
C ASP A 12 7.14 -7.13 -18.63
N ALA A 13 8.22 -6.63 -18.05
CA ALA A 13 9.33 -7.42 -17.53
C ALA A 13 10.19 -6.56 -16.60
N GLU A 14 10.87 -7.18 -15.63
CA GLU A 14 11.80 -6.47 -14.73
C GLU A 14 12.88 -5.70 -15.50
N SER A 15 13.40 -6.29 -16.57
CA SER A 15 14.45 -5.70 -17.40
C SER A 15 13.99 -4.45 -18.17
N LYS A 16 12.68 -4.25 -18.32
CA LYS A 16 12.09 -3.10 -19.02
C LYS A 16 11.53 -2.06 -18.06
N TRP A 17 11.54 -2.35 -16.76
CA TRP A 17 10.93 -1.49 -15.77
C TRP A 17 11.82 -0.26 -15.49
N PRO A 18 11.30 0.96 -15.67
CA PRO A 18 12.04 2.17 -15.36
C PRO A 18 12.15 2.36 -13.84
N ARG A 19 13.31 1.98 -13.29
CA ARG A 19 13.65 2.07 -11.86
C ARG A 19 13.58 3.50 -11.28
N GLU A 20 13.41 4.51 -12.14
CA GLU A 20 13.45 5.93 -11.80
C GLU A 20 12.06 6.61 -11.76
N LEU A 21 10.95 5.86 -11.87
CA LEU A 21 9.60 6.46 -11.85
C LEU A 21 9.26 7.22 -10.56
N LEU A 22 9.75 6.74 -9.41
CA LEU A 22 9.55 7.38 -8.11
C LEU A 22 10.92 7.72 -7.52
N THR A 23 11.32 8.97 -7.67
CA THR A 23 12.70 9.42 -7.38
C THR A 23 12.97 9.80 -5.93
N ASP A 24 11.95 9.74 -5.06
CA ASP A 24 12.15 10.05 -3.64
C ASP A 24 13.05 8.98 -2.99
N ARG A 25 14.16 9.42 -2.36
CA ARG A 25 15.17 8.55 -1.74
C ARG A 25 14.65 7.59 -0.67
N ARG A 26 13.44 7.83 -0.14
CA ARG A 26 12.79 6.96 0.86
C ARG A 26 12.03 5.80 0.20
N VAL A 27 12.00 5.77 -1.13
CA VAL A 27 11.31 4.75 -1.92
C VAL A 27 12.25 3.61 -2.22
N GLU A 28 11.81 2.42 -1.83
CA GLU A 28 12.47 1.18 -2.13
C GLU A 28 11.65 0.41 -3.15
N HIS A 29 12.24 0.25 -4.31
CA HIS A 29 11.66 -0.40 -5.47
C HIS A 29 11.91 -1.91 -5.41
N ARG A 30 10.87 -2.73 -5.59
CA ARG A 30 10.95 -4.20 -5.56
C ARG A 30 10.16 -4.81 -6.73
N TRP A 31 10.72 -5.81 -7.39
CA TRP A 31 10.04 -6.59 -8.42
C TRP A 31 9.50 -7.90 -7.80
N ASP A 32 8.23 -8.22 -8.08
CA ASP A 32 7.53 -9.42 -7.60
C ASP A 32 6.88 -10.14 -8.78
N GLU A 33 7.68 -10.78 -9.64
CA GLU A 33 7.20 -11.55 -10.82
C GLU A 33 6.00 -12.46 -10.49
N PRO A 34 5.97 -13.21 -9.36
CA PRO A 34 4.83 -14.06 -9.00
C PRO A 34 3.57 -13.32 -8.53
N LYS A 35 3.62 -11.99 -8.36
CA LYS A 35 2.56 -11.17 -7.77
C LYS A 35 2.18 -11.60 -6.35
N THR A 36 3.13 -12.14 -5.59
CA THR A 36 2.93 -12.70 -4.26
C THR A 36 2.21 -11.73 -3.33
N ALA A 37 2.72 -10.50 -3.21
CA ALA A 37 2.14 -9.49 -2.33
C ALA A 37 0.75 -9.07 -2.80
N GLY A 38 0.60 -8.79 -4.11
CA GLY A 38 -0.67 -8.36 -4.69
C GLY A 38 -1.77 -9.42 -4.58
N ARG A 39 -1.44 -10.70 -4.78
CA ARG A 39 -2.36 -11.84 -4.58
C ARG A 39 -2.77 -11.97 -3.13
N TRP A 40 -1.80 -11.95 -2.22
CA TRP A 40 -2.06 -12.09 -0.79
C TRP A 40 -3.01 -10.99 -0.30
N PHE A 41 -2.72 -9.72 -0.64
CA PHE A 41 -3.59 -8.63 -0.23
C PHE A 41 -4.96 -8.72 -0.89
N MET A 42 -5.07 -9.02 -2.19
CA MET A 42 -6.37 -9.19 -2.84
C MET A 42 -7.26 -10.23 -2.15
N THR A 43 -6.69 -11.33 -1.67
CA THR A 43 -7.41 -12.38 -0.94
C THR A 43 -7.79 -11.96 0.49
N ASN A 44 -6.91 -11.22 1.18
CA ASN A 44 -7.04 -10.98 2.63
C ASN A 44 -7.52 -9.56 3.00
N LEU A 45 -7.62 -8.62 2.04
CA LEU A 45 -7.86 -7.20 2.31
C LEU A 45 -9.16 -6.94 3.09
N ASN A 46 -10.21 -7.71 2.80
CA ASN A 46 -11.50 -7.57 3.46
C ASN A 46 -11.47 -7.97 4.95
N ALA A 47 -10.51 -8.81 5.34
CA ALA A 47 -10.28 -9.19 6.74
C ALA A 47 -9.46 -8.14 7.50
N LEU A 48 -8.79 -7.22 6.81
CA LEU A 48 -7.98 -6.17 7.42
C LEU A 48 -8.85 -4.94 7.72
N ARG A 49 -9.09 -4.65 9.02
CA ARG A 49 -9.92 -3.52 9.49
C ARG A 49 -9.16 -2.61 10.47
N PRO A 50 -9.57 -1.31 10.56
CA PRO A 50 -10.49 -0.59 9.69
C PRO A 50 -9.77 0.00 8.46
N SER A 51 -10.41 0.03 7.30
CA SER A 51 -9.93 0.82 6.17
C SER A 51 -10.78 2.08 6.02
N ARG A 52 -10.13 3.24 6.02
CA ARG A 52 -10.80 4.55 5.94
C ARG A 52 -10.83 5.14 4.53
N GLY A 53 -10.54 4.36 3.48
CA GLY A 53 -10.31 4.95 2.15
C GLY A 53 -10.56 4.09 0.92
N GLY A 54 -11.29 2.98 1.03
CA GLY A 54 -11.69 2.17 -0.13
C GLY A 54 -13.19 2.19 -0.36
N ASP A 55 -13.61 2.43 -1.59
CA ASP A 55 -14.98 2.30 -2.12
C ASP A 55 -15.50 0.84 -2.09
N GLY A 56 -14.77 -0.08 -1.45
CA GLY A 56 -15.22 -1.42 -1.07
C GLY A 56 -15.42 -2.40 -2.23
N VAL A 57 -15.29 -1.96 -3.49
CA VAL A 57 -15.60 -2.77 -4.67
C VAL A 57 -14.36 -2.93 -5.54
N PHE A 58 -13.66 -4.06 -5.38
CA PHE A 58 -12.56 -4.44 -6.26
C PHE A 58 -13.10 -4.67 -7.68
N PRO A 59 -12.45 -4.16 -8.74
CA PRO A 59 -12.82 -4.56 -10.10
C PRO A 59 -12.68 -6.09 -10.23
N GLN A 60 -13.78 -6.77 -10.55
CA GLN A 60 -13.95 -8.22 -10.39
C GLN A 60 -13.12 -9.10 -11.36
N ARG A 61 -12.07 -8.59 -12.02
CA ARG A 61 -11.32 -9.33 -13.05
C ARG A 61 -9.81 -9.03 -13.06
N VAL A 62 -9.18 -9.03 -11.90
CA VAL A 62 -7.71 -8.94 -11.79
C VAL A 62 -7.17 -10.05 -10.89
N ASP A 63 -5.95 -10.52 -11.17
CA ASP A 63 -5.32 -11.64 -10.44
C ASP A 63 -4.43 -11.19 -9.28
N ALA A 64 -4.32 -9.87 -9.07
CA ALA A 64 -3.58 -9.26 -7.97
C ALA A 64 -4.09 -7.83 -7.69
N LEU A 65 -3.91 -7.39 -6.45
CA LEU A 65 -4.07 -5.99 -6.05
C LEU A 65 -3.07 -5.11 -6.83
N TRP A 66 -3.55 -4.15 -7.62
CA TRP A 66 -2.73 -3.26 -8.46
C TRP A 66 -3.26 -1.82 -8.37
N ASP A 67 -2.44 -0.83 -8.74
CA ASP A 67 -2.78 0.60 -8.63
C ASP A 67 -3.38 0.95 -7.26
N SER A 68 -2.69 0.58 -6.19
CA SER A 68 -3.24 0.61 -4.83
C SER A 68 -2.21 1.12 -3.83
N TYR A 69 -2.69 1.59 -2.68
CA TYR A 69 -1.84 1.83 -1.52
C TYR A 69 -2.35 1.07 -0.30
N LEU A 70 -1.42 0.76 0.61
CA LEU A 70 -1.70 0.34 1.97
C LEU A 70 -0.82 1.19 2.90
N LEU A 71 -1.45 1.85 3.86
CA LEU A 71 -0.81 2.67 4.88
C LEU A 71 -0.86 1.93 6.21
N PHE A 72 0.31 1.60 6.73
CA PHE A 72 0.47 0.95 8.02
C PHE A 72 0.95 1.95 9.07
N ASP A 73 0.64 1.68 10.34
CA ASP A 73 1.18 2.42 11.47
C ASP A 73 2.67 2.11 11.68
N ARG A 74 3.32 2.91 12.52
CA ARG A 74 4.77 2.83 12.78
C ARG A 74 5.22 1.57 13.52
N ASN A 75 4.30 0.88 14.18
CA ASN A 75 4.53 -0.33 14.97
C ASN A 75 4.01 -1.58 14.24
N ALA A 76 3.56 -1.44 12.99
CA ALA A 76 3.07 -2.54 12.19
C ALA A 76 4.13 -3.62 12.01
N ALA A 77 3.73 -4.85 12.29
CA ALA A 77 4.51 -6.05 12.06
C ALA A 77 4.05 -6.73 10.77
N TRP A 78 5.01 -7.09 9.93
CA TRP A 78 4.79 -7.75 8.64
C TRP A 78 5.18 -9.23 8.77
N ASN A 79 4.41 -9.98 9.55
CA ASN A 79 4.53 -11.43 9.70
C ASN A 79 3.51 -12.14 8.78
N GLU A 80 3.00 -13.31 9.17
CA GLU A 80 1.99 -14.06 8.40
C GLU A 80 0.72 -13.26 8.07
N THR A 81 0.30 -12.32 8.93
CA THR A 81 -0.81 -11.41 8.66
C THR A 81 -0.45 -10.01 9.17
N PRO A 82 -0.18 -9.04 8.27
CA PRO A 82 0.19 -7.70 8.67
C PRO A 82 -0.86 -7.06 9.58
N ASN A 83 -0.40 -6.51 10.71
CA ASN A 83 -1.23 -5.74 11.63
C ASN A 83 -1.01 -4.23 11.43
N GLY A 84 -1.75 -3.41 12.17
CA GLY A 84 -1.54 -1.95 12.15
C GLY A 84 -1.90 -1.28 10.83
N LEU A 85 -2.75 -1.88 9.99
CA LEU A 85 -3.25 -1.24 8.77
C LEU A 85 -4.17 -0.08 9.15
N LEU A 86 -3.78 1.13 8.77
CA LEU A 86 -4.52 2.37 9.06
C LEU A 86 -5.50 2.74 7.94
N SER A 87 -5.07 2.53 6.70
CA SER A 87 -5.86 2.87 5.51
C SER A 87 -5.35 2.11 4.30
N TRP A 88 -6.23 1.89 3.33
CA TRP A 88 -5.87 1.40 2.02
C TRP A 88 -6.86 1.96 1.00
N GLY A 89 -6.45 2.00 -0.28
CA GLY A 89 -7.31 2.48 -1.36
C GLY A 89 -6.79 2.12 -2.74
N PHE A 90 -7.71 2.09 -3.71
CA PHE A 90 -7.48 1.84 -5.12
C PHE A 90 -8.57 2.54 -5.96
N PRO A 91 -8.33 2.95 -7.22
CA PRO A 91 -7.00 3.22 -7.76
C PRO A 91 -6.27 4.31 -6.95
N VAL A 92 -4.94 4.30 -6.90
CA VAL A 92 -4.15 5.23 -6.06
C VAL A 92 -4.47 6.68 -6.43
N MET A 93 -4.72 6.93 -7.72
CA MET A 93 -5.06 8.25 -8.23
C MET A 93 -6.39 8.79 -7.71
N ARG A 94 -7.41 7.94 -7.57
CA ARG A 94 -8.72 8.35 -7.03
C ARG A 94 -8.65 8.60 -5.52
N THR A 95 -7.83 7.81 -4.83
CA THR A 95 -7.82 7.73 -3.36
C THR A 95 -6.72 8.58 -2.71
N ARG A 96 -5.88 9.26 -3.51
CA ARG A 96 -4.74 10.10 -3.05
C ARG A 96 -5.08 11.15 -1.99
N ALA A 97 -6.26 11.78 -2.08
CA ALA A 97 -6.66 12.80 -1.11
C ALA A 97 -6.95 12.19 0.27
N GLN A 98 -7.56 11.01 0.29
CA GLN A 98 -7.82 10.26 1.51
C GLN A 98 -6.51 9.71 2.10
N LEU A 99 -5.61 9.19 1.25
CA LEU A 99 -4.26 8.81 1.68
C LEU A 99 -3.53 9.97 2.37
N LEU A 100 -3.56 11.18 1.79
CA LEU A 100 -2.91 12.34 2.39
C LEU A 100 -3.48 12.66 3.78
N LYS A 101 -4.81 12.64 3.92
CA LYS A 101 -5.50 12.87 5.20
C LYS A 101 -5.12 11.82 6.25
N ASP A 102 -5.14 10.54 5.88
CA ASP A 102 -4.80 9.45 6.80
C ASP A 102 -3.32 9.47 7.19
N PHE A 103 -2.44 9.81 6.25
CA PHE A 103 -1.02 10.00 6.52
C PHE A 103 -0.78 11.15 7.51
N GLN A 104 -1.43 12.29 7.31
CA GLN A 104 -1.35 13.43 8.23
C GLN A 104 -1.85 13.08 9.63
N PHE A 105 -2.94 12.31 9.72
CA PHE A 105 -3.43 11.80 11.00
C PHE A 105 -2.40 10.88 11.67
N ALA A 106 -1.83 9.93 10.92
CA ALA A 106 -0.84 8.98 11.45
C ALA A 106 0.41 9.67 12.03
N ILE A 107 0.94 10.68 11.32
CA ILE A 107 2.11 11.44 11.79
C ILE A 107 1.78 12.41 12.94
N GLY A 108 0.54 12.92 13.00
CA GLY A 108 0.07 13.78 14.09
C GLY A 108 -0.18 13.00 15.38
N ALA A 109 -0.80 11.82 15.28
CA ALA A 109 -1.01 10.92 16.42
C ALA A 109 0.30 10.41 17.02
N ALA A 110 1.35 10.25 16.20
CA ALA A 110 2.68 9.89 16.67
C ALA A 110 3.38 10.98 17.51
N ARG A 111 2.81 12.20 17.59
CA ARG A 111 3.43 13.40 18.19
C ARG A 111 2.79 13.90 19.49
N GLY A 112 1.87 13.20 20.15
CA GLY A 112 1.24 13.70 21.40
C GLY A 112 1.13 12.69 22.54
N PRO A 113 1.02 13.14 23.81
CA PRO A 113 1.71 14.26 24.47
C PRO A 113 2.95 13.78 25.23
N GLN A 114 4.08 14.51 25.13
CA GLN A 114 5.15 14.38 26.11
C GLN A 114 4.64 14.93 27.44
N HIS A 115 4.31 14.03 28.37
CA HIS A 115 4.23 14.37 29.79
C HIS A 115 5.67 14.61 30.26
N ASN A 116 6.03 15.87 30.48
CA ASN A 116 7.21 16.20 31.26
C ASN A 116 6.75 16.44 32.70
N PRO A 117 7.43 15.84 33.70
CA PRO A 117 7.09 15.99 35.11
C PRO A 117 7.28 17.42 35.62
#